data_AF-A0AAD9VXW9-F1
#
_entry.id   AF-A0AAD9VXW9-F1
#
_cell.length_a   1.000
_cell.length_b   1.000
_cell.length_c   1.000
_cell.angle_alpha   90.00
_cell.angle_beta   90.00
_cell.angle_gamma   90.00
#
_symmetry.space_group_name_H-M   'P 1'
#
loop_
_entity.id
_entity.type
_entity.pdbx_description
1 polymer ?
#
loop_
_entity_poly.entity_id
_entity_poly.type
_entity_poly.pdbx_seq_one_letter_code
_entity_poly.pdbx_strand_id
1 'polypeptide(L)'
;MALAGSTFRRALRLFLTPIVSTFAVMVLAHFNCFSFSYSHMPGRQPVHPIAVGSFWGQFLQWGRFVMNELTNPWRWDIPKLEYGPHLWTIPVSFKGSLVVFLACLGLVRTKGVTRLGLMILGILSALLHARWDMAPFLGGMLLCELDLRNAERLDRLKDLNRTTTSPSRRMLRKAFGLACLVFGLYLGSFPRKNHGGKACVAGYQWTCLITPNYRYWHCVGAFFVMFAVSRDEMLQWPLKTALGLYLGKVSFSVYIIHEPFLHLFAFYMVPFFRRWTGEATELQRQAGFLMGMLFSAFWLLWLADLFHKYIEERCATLAEWVESKVLA
;
A
#
# COMPACT_ATOMS: atom_id res chain seq x y z
N MET A 1 27.84 2.67 -3.11
CA MET A 1 27.52 1.42 -3.85
C MET A 1 26.15 0.87 -3.49
N ALA A 2 25.84 0.60 -2.21
CA ALA A 2 24.53 0.06 -1.81
C ALA A 2 23.31 0.89 -2.27
N LEU A 3 23.39 2.23 -2.19
CA LEU A 3 22.30 3.11 -2.62
C LEU A 3 22.06 3.04 -4.13
N ALA A 4 23.12 3.06 -4.95
CA ALA A 4 23.03 2.98 -6.41
C ALA A 4 22.41 1.66 -6.86
N GLY A 5 22.85 0.53 -6.28
CA GLY A 5 22.25 -0.78 -6.56
C GLY A 5 20.79 -0.85 -6.14
N SER A 6 20.44 -0.31 -4.97
CA SER A 6 19.04 -0.23 -4.51
C SER A 6 18.17 0.56 -5.48
N THR A 7 18.65 1.70 -5.96
CA THR A 7 17.96 2.54 -6.95
C THR A 7 17.73 1.79 -8.26
N PHE A 8 18.74 1.12 -8.79
CA PHE A 8 18.63 0.36 -10.05
C PHE A 8 17.60 -0.78 -9.95
N ARG A 9 17.71 -1.63 -8.92
CA ARG A 9 16.81 -2.77 -8.72
C ARG A 9 15.35 -2.36 -8.51
N ARG A 10 15.13 -1.18 -7.92
CA ARG A 10 13.80 -0.74 -7.48
C ARG A 10 12.82 -0.64 -8.64
N ALA A 11 13.25 -0.12 -9.79
CA ALA A 11 12.39 0.02 -10.97
C ALA A 11 11.93 -1.36 -11.49
N LEU A 12 12.89 -2.27 -11.72
CA LEU A 12 12.60 -3.59 -12.27
C LEU A 12 11.67 -4.41 -11.35
N ARG A 13 11.99 -4.46 -10.05
CA ARG A 13 11.18 -5.21 -9.07
C ARG A 13 9.76 -4.68 -8.91
N LEU A 14 9.56 -3.35 -9.02
CA LEU A 14 8.24 -2.75 -8.85
C LEU A 14 7.37 -2.86 -10.10
N PHE A 15 7.93 -2.65 -11.30
CA PHE A 15 7.11 -2.50 -12.51
C PHE A 15 6.89 -3.79 -13.28
N LEU A 16 7.79 -4.77 -13.22
CA LEU A 16 7.73 -5.96 -14.07
C LEU A 16 6.47 -6.80 -13.82
N THR A 17 6.16 -7.09 -12.55
CA THR A 17 4.98 -7.87 -12.17
C THR A 17 3.65 -7.18 -12.56
N PRO A 18 3.44 -5.88 -12.28
CA PRO A 18 2.27 -5.15 -12.80
C PRO A 18 2.17 -5.13 -14.32
N ILE A 19 3.30 -5.02 -15.06
CA ILE A 19 3.29 -5.05 -16.53
C ILE A 19 2.74 -6.40 -17.03
N VAL A 20 3.20 -7.52 -16.45
CA VAL A 20 2.69 -8.86 -16.80
C VAL A 20 1.20 -9.00 -16.47
N SER A 21 0.78 -8.54 -15.28
CA SER A 21 -0.64 -8.60 -14.89
C SER A 21 -1.53 -7.75 -15.81
N THR A 22 -1.14 -6.50 -16.09
CA THR A 22 -1.92 -5.61 -16.97
C THR A 22 -1.93 -6.07 -18.42
N PHE A 23 -0.89 -6.79 -18.87
CA PHE A 23 -0.91 -7.47 -20.17
C PHE A 23 -1.97 -8.57 -20.20
N ALA A 24 -2.10 -9.38 -19.15
CA ALA A 24 -3.17 -10.36 -19.05
C ALA A 24 -4.56 -9.69 -19.03
N VAL A 25 -4.71 -8.58 -18.28
CA VAL A 25 -5.93 -7.76 -18.31
C VAL A 25 -6.24 -7.24 -19.71
N MET A 26 -5.22 -6.82 -20.47
CA MET A 26 -5.38 -6.38 -21.85
C MET A 26 -5.95 -7.48 -22.75
N VAL A 27 -5.40 -8.69 -22.66
CA VAL A 27 -5.90 -9.85 -23.42
C VAL A 27 -7.35 -10.16 -23.04
N LEU A 28 -7.67 -10.19 -21.74
CA LEU A 28 -9.02 -10.45 -21.25
C LEU A 28 -10.03 -9.36 -21.66
N ALA A 29 -9.58 -8.10 -21.69
CA ALA A 29 -10.40 -6.99 -22.16
C ALA A 29 -10.69 -7.10 -23.66
N HIS A 30 -9.70 -7.49 -24.48
CA HIS A 30 -9.91 -7.71 -25.91
C HIS A 30 -11.01 -8.76 -26.20
N PHE A 31 -11.09 -9.81 -25.35
CA PHE A 31 -12.12 -10.83 -25.43
C PHE A 31 -13.43 -10.49 -24.69
N ASN A 32 -13.63 -9.24 -24.26
CA ASN A 32 -14.83 -8.79 -23.53
C ASN A 32 -15.13 -9.57 -22.24
N CYS A 33 -14.11 -10.06 -21.53
CA CYS A 33 -14.31 -10.79 -20.28
C CYS A 33 -14.81 -9.90 -19.12
N PHE A 34 -14.68 -8.57 -19.22
CA PHE A 34 -15.13 -7.59 -18.21
C PHE A 34 -16.59 -7.14 -18.42
N SER A 35 -17.52 -8.07 -18.65
CA SER A 35 -18.91 -7.77 -19.02
C SER A 35 -19.90 -7.66 -17.85
N PHE A 36 -19.42 -7.73 -16.60
CA PHE A 36 -20.28 -7.68 -15.42
C PHE A 36 -21.08 -6.37 -15.34
N SER A 37 -22.40 -6.46 -15.18
CA SER A 37 -23.26 -5.29 -15.02
C SER A 37 -23.28 -4.78 -13.58
N TYR A 38 -22.75 -3.57 -13.37
CA TYR A 38 -22.73 -2.90 -12.06
C TYR A 38 -24.03 -2.14 -11.75
N SER A 39 -25.08 -2.26 -12.56
CA SER A 39 -26.34 -1.48 -12.43
C SER A 39 -27.00 -1.62 -11.07
N HIS A 40 -26.85 -2.76 -10.41
CA HIS A 40 -27.48 -3.07 -9.13
C HIS A 40 -26.56 -2.86 -7.92
N MET A 41 -25.33 -2.36 -8.11
CA MET A 41 -24.38 -2.15 -7.03
C MET A 41 -24.34 -0.68 -6.58
N PRO A 42 -24.61 -0.38 -5.30
CA PRO A 42 -24.49 0.97 -4.79
C PRO A 42 -23.02 1.39 -4.77
N GLY A 43 -22.66 2.49 -5.43
CA GLY A 43 -21.31 3.04 -5.37
C GLY A 43 -20.81 3.60 -6.68
N ARG A 44 -19.50 3.86 -6.74
CA ARG A 44 -18.83 4.26 -7.97
C ARG A 44 -18.63 3.00 -8.81
N GLN A 45 -19.15 3.00 -10.03
CA GLN A 45 -18.90 1.92 -10.97
C GLN A 45 -17.40 1.88 -11.32
N PRO A 46 -16.78 0.69 -11.26
CA PRO A 46 -15.39 0.53 -11.63
C PRO A 46 -15.22 0.72 -13.15
N VAL A 47 -14.06 1.22 -13.55
CA VAL A 47 -13.70 1.44 -14.95
C VAL A 47 -12.71 0.37 -15.36
N HIS A 48 -12.92 -0.22 -16.52
CA HIS A 48 -12.04 -1.23 -17.10
C HIS A 48 -11.77 -0.88 -18.57
N PRO A 49 -10.69 -1.42 -19.17
CA PRO A 49 -10.40 -1.21 -20.58
C PRO A 49 -11.54 -1.73 -21.45
N ILE A 50 -11.98 -0.91 -22.41
CA ILE A 50 -13.00 -1.29 -23.38
C ILE A 50 -12.34 -2.08 -24.50
N ALA A 51 -13.00 -3.13 -24.98
CA ALA A 51 -12.52 -3.93 -26.09
C ALA A 51 -12.44 -3.09 -27.38
N VAL A 52 -11.26 -3.07 -28.00
CA VAL A 52 -11.03 -2.52 -29.32
C VAL A 52 -11.13 -3.63 -30.36
N GLY A 53 -11.72 -3.34 -31.53
CA GLY A 53 -11.95 -4.33 -32.58
C GLY A 53 -10.70 -4.97 -33.19
N SER A 54 -9.50 -4.45 -32.91
CA SER A 54 -8.22 -5.03 -33.33
C SER A 54 -7.35 -5.31 -32.12
N PHE A 55 -6.79 -6.52 -32.04
CA PHE A 55 -5.82 -6.91 -31.01
C PHE A 55 -4.60 -5.97 -31.01
N TRP A 56 -4.10 -5.61 -32.19
CA TRP A 56 -2.97 -4.68 -32.30
C TRP A 56 -3.34 -3.28 -31.80
N GLY A 57 -4.57 -2.84 -32.07
CA GLY A 57 -5.10 -1.60 -31.49
C GLY A 57 -5.12 -1.62 -29.97
N GLN A 58 -5.59 -2.72 -29.38
CA GLN A 58 -5.58 -2.91 -27.93
C GLN A 58 -4.15 -2.95 -27.36
N PHE A 59 -3.24 -3.67 -28.02
CA PHE A 59 -1.84 -3.77 -27.62
C PHE A 59 -1.15 -2.40 -27.61
N LEU A 60 -1.36 -1.57 -28.64
CA LEU A 60 -0.83 -0.20 -28.68
C LEU A 60 -1.42 0.69 -27.58
N GLN A 61 -2.72 0.56 -27.26
CA GLN A 61 -3.32 1.27 -26.13
C GLN A 61 -2.71 0.84 -24.80
N TRP A 62 -2.53 -0.46 -24.58
CA TRP A 62 -1.85 -0.98 -23.39
C TRP A 62 -0.40 -0.51 -23.32
N GLY A 63 0.35 -0.52 -24.43
CA GLY A 63 1.71 0.00 -24.47
C GLY A 63 1.79 1.48 -24.10
N ARG A 64 0.84 2.30 -24.58
CA ARG A 64 0.71 3.72 -24.19
C ARG A 64 0.41 3.85 -22.70
N PHE A 65 -0.47 3.02 -22.15
CA PHE A 65 -0.75 2.98 -20.72
C PHE A 65 0.51 2.65 -19.90
N VAL A 66 1.27 1.61 -20.29
CA VAL A 66 2.50 1.22 -19.60
C VAL A 66 3.47 2.39 -19.58
N MET A 67 3.75 2.99 -20.74
CA MET A 67 4.74 4.05 -20.87
C MET A 67 4.33 5.38 -20.22
N ASN A 68 3.07 5.82 -20.38
CA ASN A 68 2.64 7.16 -19.99
C ASN A 68 2.03 7.22 -18.59
N GLU A 69 1.42 6.14 -18.12
CA GLU A 69 0.68 6.12 -16.85
C GLU A 69 1.37 5.29 -15.78
N LEU A 70 1.88 4.10 -16.14
CA LEU A 70 2.46 3.19 -15.16
C LEU A 70 3.95 3.50 -14.89
N THR A 71 4.77 3.63 -15.91
CA THR A 71 6.24 3.75 -15.74
C THR A 71 6.78 5.16 -15.90
N ASN A 72 5.94 6.16 -16.22
CA ASN A 72 6.39 7.53 -16.49
C ASN A 72 6.91 8.23 -15.22
N PRO A 73 8.23 8.51 -15.10
CA PRO A 73 8.79 9.14 -13.91
C PRO A 73 8.55 10.65 -13.87
N TRP A 74 8.22 11.27 -15.00
CA TRP A 74 8.03 12.72 -15.14
C TRP A 74 6.65 13.18 -14.68
N ARG A 75 5.74 12.23 -14.48
CA ARG A 75 4.36 12.49 -14.10
C ARG A 75 4.22 12.54 -12.57
N TRP A 76 3.87 13.70 -12.03
CA TRP A 76 3.78 13.92 -10.57
C TRP A 76 2.35 13.95 -10.02
N ASP A 77 1.34 13.90 -10.89
CA ASP A 77 -0.07 13.66 -10.54
C ASP A 77 -0.37 12.16 -10.38
N ILE A 78 -1.59 11.87 -9.93
CA ILE A 78 -2.08 10.49 -9.77
C ILE A 78 -2.64 10.03 -11.12
N PRO A 79 -2.06 8.98 -11.73
CA PRO A 79 -2.52 8.50 -13.04
C PRO A 79 -3.94 7.91 -12.91
N LYS A 80 -4.69 7.92 -14.01
CA LYS A 80 -6.06 7.37 -14.05
C LYS A 80 -6.03 5.84 -14.05
N LEU A 81 -5.00 5.27 -14.70
CA LEU A 81 -4.67 3.86 -14.84
C LEU A 81 -5.85 2.99 -15.31
N GLU A 82 -6.17 3.09 -16.60
CA GLU A 82 -7.31 2.40 -17.21
C GLU A 82 -7.26 0.86 -17.07
N TYR A 83 -6.06 0.26 -17.10
CA TYR A 83 -5.86 -1.19 -16.97
C TYR A 83 -5.75 -1.69 -15.52
N GLY A 84 -5.81 -0.79 -14.54
CA GLY A 84 -5.70 -1.15 -13.12
C GLY A 84 -5.72 0.09 -12.24
N PRO A 85 -6.91 0.63 -11.93
CA PRO A 85 -7.05 1.82 -11.10
C PRO A 85 -6.36 1.69 -9.75
N HIS A 86 -6.31 0.49 -9.17
CA HIS A 86 -5.58 0.21 -7.93
C HIS A 86 -4.06 0.40 -8.03
N LEU A 87 -3.46 0.22 -9.21
CA LEU A 87 -2.00 0.23 -9.43
C LEU A 87 -1.33 1.60 -9.27
N TRP A 88 -2.11 2.65 -8.96
CA TRP A 88 -1.61 4.03 -8.80
C TRP A 88 -0.55 4.17 -7.71
N THR A 89 -0.53 3.25 -6.74
CA THR A 89 0.48 3.26 -5.69
C THR A 89 1.84 2.77 -6.19
N ILE A 90 1.93 2.04 -7.30
CA ILE A 90 3.21 1.55 -7.84
C ILE A 90 4.10 2.71 -8.33
N PRO A 91 3.65 3.61 -9.24
CA PRO A 91 4.44 4.77 -9.63
C PRO A 91 4.74 5.70 -8.45
N VAL A 92 3.78 5.87 -7.54
CA VAL A 92 3.96 6.68 -6.31
C VAL A 92 5.05 6.06 -5.43
N SER A 93 5.05 4.74 -5.26
CA SER A 93 6.04 4.03 -4.46
C SER A 93 7.44 4.12 -5.06
N PHE A 94 7.54 4.06 -6.38
CA PHE A 94 8.80 4.29 -7.07
C PHE A 94 9.32 5.72 -6.81
N LYS A 95 8.51 6.75 -7.04
CA LYS A 95 8.86 8.16 -6.78
C LYS A 95 9.24 8.42 -5.32
N GLY A 96 8.43 7.92 -4.38
CA GLY A 96 8.70 8.04 -2.95
C GLY A 96 10.02 7.37 -2.53
N SER A 97 10.38 6.26 -3.17
CA SER A 97 11.68 5.60 -2.94
C SER A 97 12.84 6.47 -3.43
N LEU A 98 12.73 7.07 -4.62
CA LEU A 98 13.75 7.99 -5.15
C LEU A 98 13.91 9.22 -4.25
N VAL A 99 12.83 9.79 -3.73
CA VAL A 99 12.87 10.90 -2.78
C VAL A 99 13.64 10.50 -1.52
N VAL A 100 13.38 9.31 -0.96
CA VAL A 100 14.14 8.80 0.20
C VAL A 100 15.61 8.58 -0.14
N PHE A 101 15.92 8.02 -1.31
CA PHE A 101 17.30 7.81 -1.72
C PHE A 101 18.08 9.12 -1.87
N LEU A 102 17.46 10.14 -2.47
CA LEU A 102 18.03 11.48 -2.58
C LEU A 102 18.17 12.14 -1.20
N ALA A 103 17.18 12.00 -0.31
CA ALA A 103 17.27 12.50 1.05
C ALA A 103 18.42 11.83 1.82
N CYS A 104 18.57 10.51 1.72
CA CYS A 104 19.69 9.79 2.33
C CYS A 104 21.04 10.29 1.80
N LEU A 105 21.17 10.48 0.49
CA LEU A 105 22.38 11.00 -0.14
C LEU A 105 22.69 12.42 0.35
N GLY A 106 21.71 13.32 0.36
CA GLY A 106 21.89 14.71 0.79
C GLY A 106 22.17 14.86 2.28
N LEU A 107 21.61 13.97 3.12
CA LEU A 107 21.74 14.05 4.57
C LEU A 107 22.91 13.24 5.15
N VAL A 108 23.62 12.46 4.34
CA VAL A 108 24.65 11.52 4.81
C VAL A 108 25.77 12.20 5.62
N ARG A 109 26.14 13.45 5.28
CA ARG A 109 27.19 14.22 5.97
C ARG A 109 26.67 15.14 7.07
N THR A 110 25.37 15.14 7.35
CA THR A 110 24.79 16.02 8.36
C THR A 110 24.93 15.43 9.77
N LYS A 111 25.10 16.31 10.77
CA LYS A 111 25.10 15.91 12.18
C LYS A 111 23.72 15.38 12.58
N GLY A 112 23.67 14.47 13.55
CA GLY A 112 22.43 13.80 13.92
C GLY A 112 21.25 14.75 14.23
N VAL A 113 21.41 15.71 15.14
CA VAL A 113 20.30 16.62 15.50
C VAL A 113 19.82 17.41 14.28
N THR A 114 20.75 17.93 13.47
CA THR A 114 20.45 18.62 12.21
C THR A 114 19.72 17.71 11.22
N ARG A 115 20.16 16.45 11.10
CA ARG A 115 19.54 15.44 10.23
C ARG A 115 18.08 15.21 10.57
N LEU A 116 17.75 15.07 11.87
CA LEU A 116 16.36 14.94 12.32
C LEU A 116 15.54 16.19 12.01
N GLY A 117 16.08 17.37 12.28
CA GLY A 117 15.41 18.63 11.97
C GLY A 117 15.08 18.76 10.48
N LEU A 118 16.03 18.41 9.61
CA LEU A 118 15.83 18.43 8.16
C LEU A 118 14.82 17.39 7.68
N MET A 119 14.81 16.18 8.25
CA MET A 119 13.79 15.16 7.95
C MET A 119 12.38 15.64 8.35
N ILE A 120 12.23 16.20 9.56
CA ILE A 120 10.94 16.76 10.03
C ILE A 120 10.49 17.91 9.13
N LEU A 121 11.41 18.83 8.80
CA LEU A 121 11.12 19.94 7.88
C LEU A 121 10.68 19.43 6.50
N GLY A 122 11.31 18.37 5.99
CA GLY A 122 10.91 17.73 4.74
C GLY A 122 9.50 17.15 4.78
N ILE A 123 9.12 16.48 5.88
CA ILE A 123 7.77 15.96 6.09
C ILE A 123 6.75 17.11 6.13
N LEU A 124 7.04 18.16 6.92
CA LEU A 124 6.16 19.33 7.02
C LEU A 124 6.01 20.03 5.67
N SER A 125 7.11 20.23 4.94
CA SER A 125 7.09 20.79 3.60
C SER A 125 6.24 19.96 2.64
N ALA A 126 6.38 18.63 2.65
CA ALA A 126 5.57 17.74 1.84
C ALA A 126 4.08 17.87 2.16
N LEU A 127 3.70 17.93 3.44
CA LEU A 127 2.31 18.13 3.85
C LEU A 127 1.78 19.51 3.42
N LEU A 128 2.55 20.57 3.61
CA LEU A 128 2.17 21.94 3.21
C LEU A 128 1.95 22.07 1.70
N HIS A 129 2.75 21.37 0.88
CA HIS A 129 2.60 21.33 -0.59
C HIS A 129 1.61 20.25 -1.07
N ALA A 130 0.77 19.71 -0.19
CA ALA A 130 -0.20 18.66 -0.49
C ALA A 130 0.38 17.37 -1.10
N ARG A 131 1.67 17.09 -0.83
CA ARG A 131 2.36 15.83 -1.14
C ARG A 131 2.16 14.82 -0.01
N TRP A 132 0.89 14.53 0.26
CA TRP A 132 0.46 13.46 1.16
C TRP A 132 1.01 12.09 0.71
N ASP A 133 1.30 11.93 -0.58
CA ASP A 133 1.88 10.72 -1.15
C ASP A 133 3.37 10.53 -0.81
N MET A 134 4.11 11.62 -0.57
CA MET A 134 5.55 11.59 -0.25
C MET A 134 5.83 11.65 1.25
N ALA A 135 4.97 12.32 2.03
CA ALA A 135 5.15 12.47 3.47
C ALA A 135 5.32 11.13 4.24
N PRO A 136 4.57 10.05 3.92
CA PRO A 136 4.76 8.74 4.56
C PRO A 136 6.14 8.12 4.30
N PHE A 137 6.73 8.32 3.11
CA PHE A 137 8.06 7.82 2.79
C PHE A 137 9.14 8.52 3.64
N LEU A 138 9.05 9.84 3.75
CA LEU A 138 9.93 10.62 4.63
C LEU A 138 9.67 10.29 6.12
N GLY A 139 8.42 10.02 6.49
CA GLY A 139 8.04 9.53 7.82
C GLY A 139 8.71 8.20 8.15
N GLY A 140 8.71 7.24 7.22
CA GLY A 140 9.42 5.97 7.39
C GLY A 140 10.93 6.15 7.54
N MET A 141 11.54 7.06 6.78
CA MET A 141 12.95 7.44 6.92
C MET A 141 13.24 8.01 8.32
N LEU A 142 12.37 8.90 8.82
CA LEU A 142 12.49 9.45 10.18
C LEU A 142 12.35 8.36 11.25
N LEU A 143 11.40 7.43 11.11
CA LEU A 143 11.22 6.32 12.06
C LEU A 143 12.48 5.46 12.14
N CYS A 144 13.08 5.14 10.99
CA CYS A 144 14.33 4.39 10.90
C CYS A 144 15.48 5.09 11.63
N GLU A 145 15.65 6.41 11.41
CA GLU A 145 16.67 7.21 12.11
C GLU A 145 16.47 7.22 13.62
N LEU A 146 15.22 7.31 14.10
CA LEU A 146 14.90 7.25 15.52
C LEU A 146 15.19 5.86 16.12
N ASP A 147 14.91 4.78 15.37
CA ASP A 147 15.16 3.42 15.81
C ASP A 147 16.66 3.12 15.91
N LEU A 148 17.46 3.55 14.94
CA LEU A 148 18.93 3.42 14.98
C LEU A 148 19.52 4.13 16.20
N ARG A 149 19.08 5.35 16.50
CA ARG A 149 19.55 6.10 17.69
C ARG A 149 19.15 5.45 19.00
N ASN A 150 17.93 4.89 19.05
CA ASN A 150 17.47 4.18 20.22
C ASN A 150 18.31 2.92 20.44
N ALA A 151 18.65 2.18 19.37
CA ALA A 151 19.53 1.02 19.44
C ALA A 151 20.93 1.41 19.96
N GLU A 152 21.57 2.41 19.36
CA GLU A 152 22.88 2.91 19.82
C GLU A 152 22.86 3.39 21.28
N ARG A 153 21.77 4.04 21.70
CA ARG A 153 21.60 4.48 23.09
C ARG A 153 21.49 3.28 24.03
N LEU A 154 20.74 2.25 23.65
CA LEU A 154 20.58 1.05 24.46
C LEU A 154 21.90 0.29 24.59
N ASP A 155 22.68 0.19 23.52
CA ASP A 155 23.98 -0.48 23.56
C ASP A 155 24.97 0.28 24.45
N ARG A 156 25.05 1.61 24.36
CA ARG A 156 25.83 2.43 25.30
C ARG A 156 25.41 2.24 26.76
N LEU A 157 24.11 2.05 27.04
CA LEU A 157 23.63 1.82 28.41
C LEU A 157 23.97 0.42 28.93
N LYS A 158 24.01 -0.58 28.03
CA LYS A 158 24.49 -1.94 28.37
C LYS A 158 25.97 -1.91 28.70
N ASP A 159 26.79 -1.23 27.91
CA ASP A 159 28.23 -1.09 28.17
C ASP A 159 28.51 -0.43 29.53
N LEU A 160 27.63 0.48 29.96
CA LEU A 160 27.71 1.15 31.26
C LEU A 160 27.07 0.34 32.41
N ASN A 161 26.67 -0.92 32.20
CA ASN A 161 25.94 -1.75 33.17
C ASN A 161 24.69 -1.08 33.78
N ARG A 162 24.09 -0.12 33.08
CA ARG A 162 22.89 0.62 33.52
C ARG A 162 21.65 0.06 32.84
N THR A 163 21.29 -1.19 33.15
CA THR A 163 20.17 -1.90 32.48
C THR A 163 18.86 -1.94 33.28
N THR A 164 18.75 -1.22 34.41
CA THR A 164 17.54 -1.25 35.24
C THR A 164 16.42 -0.38 34.66
N THR A 165 15.67 -0.91 33.67
CA THR A 165 14.38 -0.32 33.30
C THR A 165 13.36 -0.63 34.38
N SER A 166 12.97 0.37 35.15
CA SER A 166 11.89 0.25 36.13
C SER A 166 10.61 -0.31 35.48
N PRO A 167 9.88 -1.23 36.15
CA PRO A 167 8.65 -1.83 35.62
C PRO A 167 7.58 -0.78 35.28
N SER A 168 7.52 0.35 36.01
CA SER A 168 6.60 1.46 35.71
C SER A 168 6.92 2.13 34.37
N ARG A 169 8.20 2.30 34.03
CA ARG A 169 8.63 2.85 32.73
C ARG A 169 8.32 1.88 31.58
N ARG A 170 8.41 0.57 31.82
CA ARG A 170 8.02 -0.45 30.83
C ARG A 170 6.52 -0.40 30.57
N MET A 171 5.70 -0.30 31.61
CA MET A 171 4.25 -0.17 31.49
C MET A 171 3.86 1.11 30.74
N LEU A 172 4.46 2.25 31.10
CA LEU A 172 4.20 3.53 30.45
C LEU A 172 4.52 3.49 28.94
N ARG A 173 5.64 2.85 28.56
CA ARG A 173 6.01 2.68 27.14
C ARG A 173 5.00 1.85 26.37
N LYS A 174 4.49 0.75 26.96
CA LYS A 174 3.45 -0.08 26.34
C LYS A 174 2.13 0.68 26.20
N ALA A 175 1.72 1.37 27.27
CA ALA A 175 0.51 2.19 27.24
C ALA A 175 0.60 3.30 26.18
N PHE A 176 1.77 3.94 26.06
CA PHE A 176 2.03 4.94 25.03
C PHE A 176 1.99 4.33 23.62
N GLY A 177 2.62 3.17 23.40
CA GLY A 177 2.57 2.46 22.12
C GLY A 177 1.14 2.10 21.72
N LEU A 178 0.34 1.58 22.65
CA LEU A 178 -1.08 1.28 22.41
C LEU A 178 -1.89 2.56 22.13
N ALA A 179 -1.65 3.64 22.87
CA ALA A 179 -2.30 4.92 22.62
C ALA A 179 -1.97 5.46 21.21
N CYS A 180 -0.70 5.38 20.79
CA CYS A 180 -0.29 5.72 19.42
C CYS A 180 -0.97 4.82 18.38
N LEU A 181 -1.10 3.53 18.64
CA LEU A 181 -1.79 2.61 17.73
C LEU A 181 -3.27 2.99 17.59
N VAL A 182 -3.98 3.15 18.71
CA VAL A 182 -5.41 3.52 18.71
C VAL A 182 -5.61 4.87 18.03
N PHE A 183 -4.77 5.85 18.34
CA PHE A 183 -4.82 7.17 17.70
C PHE A 183 -4.54 7.08 16.19
N GLY A 184 -3.55 6.30 15.79
CA GLY A 184 -3.20 6.07 14.39
C GLY A 184 -4.33 5.37 13.60
N LEU A 185 -4.95 4.35 14.20
CA LEU A 185 -6.10 3.65 13.63
C LEU A 185 -7.33 4.54 13.53
N TYR A 186 -7.57 5.39 14.53
CA TYR A 186 -8.63 6.40 14.49
C TYR A 186 -8.42 7.36 13.31
N LEU A 187 -7.23 7.99 13.19
CA LEU A 187 -6.96 8.89 12.06
C LEU A 187 -6.96 8.18 10.70
N GLY A 188 -6.46 6.94 10.64
CA GLY A 188 -6.48 6.11 9.44
C GLY A 188 -7.88 5.69 9.01
N SER A 189 -8.85 5.70 9.93
CA SER A 189 -10.26 5.40 9.67
C SER A 189 -11.07 6.63 9.27
N PHE A 190 -10.43 7.79 9.06
CA PHE A 190 -11.12 9.02 8.65
C PHE A 190 -11.91 8.80 7.34
N PRO A 191 -13.19 9.19 7.28
CA PRO A 191 -14.08 8.85 6.18
C PRO A 191 -13.71 9.57 4.88
N ARG A 192 -13.67 8.82 3.78
CA ARG A 192 -13.40 9.36 2.43
C ARG A 192 -14.54 10.21 1.88
N LYS A 193 -15.80 9.85 2.19
CA LYS A 193 -16.99 10.63 1.84
C LYS A 193 -17.37 11.50 3.03
N ASN A 194 -17.12 12.80 2.93
CA ASN A 194 -17.46 13.77 3.97
C ASN A 194 -18.08 15.08 3.43
N HIS A 195 -18.61 15.04 2.19
CA HIS A 195 -19.27 16.14 1.50
C HIS A 195 -18.53 17.49 1.60
N GLY A 196 -17.19 17.47 1.54
CA GLY A 196 -16.38 18.69 1.63
C GLY A 196 -16.48 19.41 2.98
N GLY A 197 -16.72 18.68 4.07
CA GLY A 197 -16.88 19.22 5.41
C GLY A 197 -18.34 19.42 5.85
N LYS A 198 -19.32 19.23 4.96
CA LYS A 198 -20.74 19.47 5.26
C LYS A 198 -21.45 18.31 5.99
N ALA A 199 -20.88 17.11 5.94
CA ALA A 199 -21.42 15.94 6.63
C ALA A 199 -20.27 15.10 7.19
N CYS A 200 -19.54 15.68 8.15
CA CYS A 200 -18.50 14.96 8.86
C CYS A 200 -19.15 13.95 9.82
N VAL A 201 -18.72 12.70 9.75
CA VAL A 201 -19.22 11.61 10.60
C VAL A 201 -18.95 11.95 12.07
N ALA A 202 -19.89 11.58 12.94
CA ALA A 202 -19.73 11.73 14.39
C ALA A 202 -18.41 11.11 14.85
N GLY A 203 -17.71 11.81 15.76
CA GLY A 203 -16.37 11.43 16.19
C GLY A 203 -15.23 11.96 15.32
N TYR A 204 -15.46 12.45 14.10
CA TYR A 204 -14.44 13.07 13.23
C TYR A 204 -14.65 14.57 13.01
N GLN A 205 -15.58 15.19 13.71
CA GLN A 205 -15.95 16.60 13.49
C GLN A 205 -14.75 17.54 13.68
N TRP A 206 -13.97 17.36 14.74
CA TRP A 206 -12.78 18.16 15.03
C TRP A 206 -11.68 18.04 13.95
N THR A 207 -11.38 16.83 13.50
CA THR A 207 -10.40 16.60 12.44
C THR A 207 -10.91 17.14 11.10
N CYS A 208 -12.20 17.07 10.85
CA CYS A 208 -12.84 17.65 9.66
C CYS A 208 -12.72 19.19 9.62
N LEU A 209 -12.80 19.88 10.76
CA LEU A 209 -12.63 21.34 10.87
C LEU A 209 -11.23 21.79 10.46
N ILE A 210 -10.19 20.99 10.75
CA ILE A 210 -8.81 21.30 10.36
C ILE A 210 -8.63 21.06 8.86
N THR A 211 -9.04 19.89 8.36
CA THR A 211 -9.10 19.63 6.93
C THR A 211 -10.07 18.50 6.61
N PRO A 212 -10.95 18.67 5.60
CA PRO A 212 -11.80 17.59 5.13
C PRO A 212 -11.04 16.59 4.24
N ASN A 213 -9.75 16.79 3.96
CA ASN A 213 -9.03 15.88 3.08
C ASN A 213 -8.51 14.64 3.84
N TYR A 214 -9.23 13.53 3.68
CA TYR A 214 -8.93 12.24 4.32
C TYR A 214 -7.47 11.76 4.13
N ARG A 215 -6.83 12.12 3.01
CA ARG A 215 -5.46 11.68 2.70
C ARG A 215 -4.46 12.16 3.74
N TYR A 216 -4.64 13.38 4.27
CA TYR A 216 -3.76 13.90 5.32
C TYR A 216 -3.88 13.09 6.60
N TRP A 217 -5.10 12.80 7.03
CA TRP A 217 -5.36 11.98 8.22
C TRP A 217 -4.86 10.56 8.05
N HIS A 218 -5.01 9.97 6.87
CA HIS A 218 -4.47 8.64 6.56
C HIS A 218 -2.94 8.62 6.62
N CYS A 219 -2.27 9.68 6.17
CA CYS A 219 -0.80 9.79 6.26
C CYS A 219 -0.31 9.89 7.71
N VAL A 220 -0.93 10.75 8.50
CA VAL A 220 -0.61 10.90 9.92
C VAL A 220 -0.92 9.61 10.68
N GLY A 221 -2.08 9.00 10.40
CA GLY A 221 -2.48 7.72 10.97
C GLY A 221 -1.49 6.61 10.66
N ALA A 222 -1.06 6.49 9.40
CA ALA A 222 -0.04 5.52 8.98
C ALA A 222 1.28 5.72 9.73
N PHE A 223 1.74 6.95 9.95
CA PHE A 223 2.94 7.23 10.73
C PHE A 223 2.82 6.72 12.17
N PHE A 224 1.71 7.00 12.86
CA PHE A 224 1.50 6.55 14.25
C PHE A 224 1.33 5.04 14.36
N VAL A 225 0.63 4.39 13.42
CA VAL A 225 0.52 2.93 13.35
C VAL A 225 1.91 2.32 13.20
N MET A 226 2.70 2.80 12.24
CA MET A 226 4.07 2.30 12.02
C MET A 226 4.98 2.56 13.22
N PHE A 227 4.88 3.74 13.85
CA PHE A 227 5.64 4.08 15.05
C PHE A 227 5.34 3.12 16.21
N ALA A 228 4.07 2.78 16.42
CA ALA A 228 3.64 1.87 17.48
C ALA A 228 4.08 0.43 17.20
N VAL A 229 3.79 -0.07 15.99
CA VAL A 229 4.11 -1.45 15.59
C VAL A 229 5.63 -1.68 15.53
N SER A 230 6.44 -0.70 15.13
CA SER A 230 7.91 -0.90 15.06
C SER A 230 8.57 -1.06 16.42
N ARG A 231 7.91 -0.68 17.52
CA ARG A 231 8.50 -0.59 18.87
C ARG A 231 7.93 -1.56 19.90
N ASP A 232 6.86 -2.29 19.58
CA ASP A 232 6.21 -3.23 20.49
C ASP A 232 6.11 -4.63 19.88
N GLU A 233 6.82 -5.60 20.48
CA GLU A 233 6.81 -7.00 20.05
C GLU A 233 5.44 -7.66 20.19
N MET A 234 4.62 -7.24 21.17
CA MET A 234 3.26 -7.77 21.33
C MET A 234 2.38 -7.35 20.16
N LEU A 235 2.54 -6.11 19.67
CA LEU A 235 1.82 -5.63 18.49
C LEU A 235 2.30 -6.29 17.20
N GLN A 236 3.55 -6.74 17.15
CA GLN A 236 4.11 -7.49 16.02
C GLN A 236 3.74 -8.97 16.02
N TRP A 237 3.33 -9.53 17.17
CA TRP A 237 3.02 -10.95 17.31
C TRP A 237 2.10 -11.51 16.20
N PRO A 238 0.95 -10.90 15.85
CA PRO A 238 0.10 -11.44 14.78
C PRO A 238 0.81 -11.47 13.42
N LEU A 239 1.70 -10.50 13.14
CA LEU A 239 2.47 -10.40 11.90
C LEU A 239 3.60 -11.43 11.81
N LYS A 240 4.04 -11.98 12.95
CA LYS A 240 5.10 -13.00 13.06
C LYS A 240 4.56 -14.43 13.07
N THR A 241 3.24 -14.63 13.11
CA THR A 241 2.63 -15.97 12.99
C THR A 241 2.89 -16.58 11.61
N ALA A 242 2.82 -17.91 11.48
CA ALA A 242 2.95 -18.57 10.19
C ALA A 242 1.95 -18.03 9.15
N LEU A 243 0.71 -17.77 9.59
CA LEU A 243 -0.31 -17.14 8.75
C LEU A 243 0.08 -15.70 8.36
N GLY A 244 0.53 -14.88 9.31
CA GLY A 244 0.94 -13.50 9.05
C GLY A 244 2.12 -13.42 8.06
N LEU A 245 3.11 -14.29 8.20
CA LEU A 245 4.25 -14.39 7.30
C LEU A 245 3.83 -14.89 5.91
N TYR A 246 2.93 -15.88 5.83
CA TYR A 246 2.36 -16.34 4.56
C TYR A 246 1.61 -15.22 3.84
N LEU A 247 0.70 -14.52 4.54
CA LEU A 247 -0.03 -13.39 3.97
C LEU A 247 0.91 -12.26 3.54
N GLY A 248 1.98 -12.02 4.28
CA GLY A 248 3.05 -11.09 3.89
C GLY A 248 3.73 -11.50 2.60
N LYS A 249 4.06 -12.79 2.44
CA LYS A 249 4.72 -13.35 1.25
C LYS A 249 3.87 -13.14 -0.02
N VAL A 250 2.57 -13.40 0.04
CA VAL A 250 1.67 -13.27 -1.14
C VAL A 250 1.02 -11.88 -1.28
N SER A 251 1.26 -10.97 -0.34
CA SER A 251 0.56 -9.66 -0.26
C SER A 251 0.69 -8.82 -1.53
N PHE A 252 1.87 -8.81 -2.16
CA PHE A 252 2.09 -8.07 -3.39
C PHE A 252 1.31 -8.69 -4.55
N SER A 253 1.36 -10.02 -4.71
CA SER A 253 0.55 -10.76 -5.67
C SER A 253 -0.95 -10.50 -5.50
N VAL A 254 -1.48 -10.60 -4.27
CA VAL A 254 -2.88 -10.26 -3.94
C VAL A 254 -3.18 -8.84 -4.40
N TYR A 255 -2.35 -7.87 -4.02
CA TYR A 255 -2.53 -6.48 -4.42
C TYR A 255 -2.58 -6.32 -5.94
N ILE A 256 -1.71 -6.98 -6.71
CA ILE A 256 -1.67 -6.86 -8.17
C ILE A 256 -2.92 -7.45 -8.84
N ILE A 257 -3.41 -8.60 -8.38
CA ILE A 257 -4.46 -9.35 -9.10
C ILE A 257 -5.87 -9.17 -8.53
N HIS A 258 -6.03 -8.59 -7.33
CA HIS A 258 -7.35 -8.56 -6.69
C HIS A 258 -8.41 -7.83 -7.51
N GLU A 259 -8.11 -6.68 -8.11
CA GLU A 259 -9.10 -5.91 -8.89
C GLU A 259 -9.60 -6.71 -10.13
N PRO A 260 -8.73 -7.23 -11.02
CA PRO A 260 -9.23 -8.06 -12.14
C PRO A 260 -9.94 -9.34 -11.66
N PHE A 261 -9.48 -9.97 -10.58
CA PHE A 261 -10.17 -11.12 -9.99
C PHE A 261 -11.58 -10.76 -9.49
N LEU A 262 -11.75 -9.59 -8.85
CA LEU A 262 -13.05 -9.13 -8.39
C LEU A 262 -14.02 -8.99 -9.58
N HIS A 263 -13.56 -8.41 -10.68
CA HIS A 263 -14.38 -8.20 -11.88
C HIS A 263 -14.76 -9.48 -12.60
N LEU A 264 -13.83 -10.42 -12.71
CA LEU A 264 -14.02 -11.64 -13.49
C LEU A 264 -14.73 -12.74 -12.70
N PHE A 265 -14.65 -12.68 -11.37
CA PHE A 265 -15.11 -13.78 -10.52
C PHE A 265 -15.93 -13.30 -9.31
N ALA A 266 -15.35 -12.50 -8.42
CA ALA A 266 -15.96 -12.25 -7.10
C ALA A 266 -17.31 -11.54 -7.18
N PHE A 267 -17.49 -10.60 -8.12
CA PHE A 267 -18.77 -9.91 -8.30
C PHE A 267 -19.89 -10.82 -8.78
N TYR A 268 -19.57 -11.96 -9.42
CA TYR A 268 -20.56 -13.00 -9.76
C TYR A 268 -20.87 -13.90 -8.56
N MET A 269 -19.94 -14.07 -7.62
CA MET A 269 -20.15 -14.95 -6.47
C MET A 269 -21.14 -14.39 -5.45
N VAL A 270 -21.14 -13.07 -5.22
CA VAL A 270 -22.09 -12.43 -4.29
C VAL A 270 -23.56 -12.68 -4.67
N PRO A 271 -24.03 -12.40 -5.90
CA PRO A 271 -25.42 -12.69 -6.29
C PRO A 271 -25.71 -14.20 -6.33
N PHE A 272 -24.72 -15.04 -6.67
CA PHE A 272 -24.86 -16.50 -6.61
C PHE A 272 -25.21 -16.98 -5.20
N PHE A 273 -24.44 -16.59 -4.18
CA PHE A 273 -24.71 -16.99 -2.80
C PHE A 273 -25.97 -16.33 -2.22
N ARG A 274 -26.27 -15.08 -2.59
CA ARG A 274 -27.54 -14.43 -2.19
C ARG A 274 -28.77 -15.15 -2.75
N ARG A 275 -28.69 -15.72 -3.95
CA ARG A 275 -29.78 -16.56 -4.50
C ARG A 275 -30.02 -17.81 -3.65
N TRP A 276 -28.98 -18.33 -2.99
CA TRP A 276 -29.08 -19.51 -2.14
C TRP A 276 -29.55 -19.18 -0.70
N THR A 277 -29.04 -18.09 -0.11
CA THR A 277 -29.42 -17.69 1.25
C THR A 277 -30.76 -16.97 1.32
N GLY A 278 -31.19 -16.35 0.22
CA GLY A 278 -32.42 -15.56 0.13
C GLY A 278 -32.19 -14.06 0.28
N GLU A 279 -33.23 -13.28 -0.05
CA GLU A 279 -33.20 -11.82 0.00
C GLU A 279 -34.30 -11.20 0.86
N ALA A 280 -35.13 -12.03 1.51
CA ALA A 280 -36.31 -11.57 2.24
C ALA A 280 -35.95 -10.84 3.55
N THR A 281 -34.85 -11.23 4.19
CA THR A 281 -34.36 -10.60 5.43
C THR A 281 -32.94 -10.06 5.27
N GLU A 282 -32.60 -9.07 6.09
CA GLU A 282 -31.24 -8.51 6.12
C GLU A 282 -30.21 -9.58 6.51
N LEU A 283 -30.56 -10.48 7.43
CA LEU A 283 -29.68 -11.58 7.83
C LEU A 283 -29.36 -12.50 6.64
N GLN A 284 -30.35 -12.85 5.82
CA GLN A 284 -30.13 -13.68 4.63
C GLN A 284 -29.22 -12.98 3.61
N ARG A 285 -29.41 -11.67 3.41
CA ARG A 285 -28.58 -10.86 2.50
C ARG A 285 -27.13 -10.79 2.98
N GLN A 286 -26.92 -10.51 4.27
CA GLN A 286 -25.59 -10.43 4.87
C GLN A 286 -24.90 -11.79 4.92
N ALA A 287 -25.64 -12.87 5.18
CA ALA A 287 -25.11 -14.23 5.12
C ALA A 287 -24.62 -14.57 3.70
N GLY A 288 -25.43 -14.31 2.67
CA GLY A 288 -25.03 -14.56 1.27
C GLY A 288 -23.82 -13.73 0.85
N PHE A 289 -23.77 -12.47 1.28
CA PHE A 289 -22.61 -11.60 1.06
C PHE A 289 -21.35 -12.12 1.75
N LEU A 290 -21.45 -12.53 3.02
CA LEU A 290 -20.33 -13.09 3.78
C LEU A 290 -19.82 -14.40 3.16
N MET A 291 -20.73 -15.28 2.75
CA MET A 291 -20.37 -16.53 2.05
C MET A 291 -19.63 -16.24 0.73
N GLY A 292 -20.17 -15.34 -0.09
CA GLY A 292 -19.52 -14.92 -1.34
C GLY A 292 -18.15 -14.29 -1.11
N MET A 293 -18.00 -13.49 -0.06
CA MET A 293 -16.71 -12.90 0.32
C MET A 293 -15.70 -13.95 0.76
N LEU A 294 -16.06 -14.86 1.66
CA LEU A 294 -15.16 -15.90 2.16
C LEU A 294 -14.73 -16.86 1.03
N PHE A 295 -15.68 -17.26 0.18
CA PHE A 295 -15.40 -18.07 -0.99
C PHE A 295 -14.45 -17.37 -1.95
N SER A 296 -14.72 -16.10 -2.28
CA SER A 296 -13.86 -15.31 -3.16
C SER A 296 -12.48 -15.06 -2.56
N ALA A 297 -12.38 -14.84 -1.24
CA ALA A 297 -11.11 -14.63 -0.54
C ALA A 297 -10.23 -15.89 -0.60
N PHE A 298 -10.81 -17.07 -0.42
CA PHE A 298 -10.09 -18.34 -0.56
C PHE A 298 -9.48 -18.47 -1.96
N TRP A 299 -10.30 -18.28 -3.01
CA TRP A 299 -9.82 -18.39 -4.40
C TRP A 299 -8.83 -17.29 -4.79
N LEU A 300 -9.00 -16.07 -4.28
CA LEU A 300 -8.04 -14.99 -4.47
C LEU A 300 -6.68 -15.34 -3.85
N LEU A 301 -6.67 -15.85 -2.62
CA LEU A 301 -5.43 -16.23 -1.94
C LEU A 301 -4.74 -17.41 -2.64
N TRP A 302 -5.50 -18.40 -3.10
CA TRP A 302 -4.97 -19.51 -3.89
C TRP A 302 -4.37 -19.02 -5.21
N LEU A 303 -5.10 -18.19 -5.95
CA LEU A 303 -4.60 -17.63 -7.21
C LEU A 303 -3.38 -16.73 -6.99
N ALA A 304 -3.35 -15.96 -5.89
CA ALA A 304 -2.21 -15.12 -5.55
C ALA A 304 -0.97 -15.94 -5.19
N ASP A 305 -1.11 -17.10 -4.54
CA ASP A 305 0.02 -18.00 -4.27
C ASP A 305 0.60 -18.58 -5.56
N LEU A 306 -0.26 -18.98 -6.50
CA LEU A 306 0.18 -19.41 -7.84
C LEU A 306 0.88 -18.26 -8.60
N PHE A 307 0.27 -17.08 -8.60
CA PHE A 307 0.82 -15.90 -9.26
C PHE A 307 2.17 -15.50 -8.65
N HIS A 308 2.30 -15.59 -7.33
CA HIS A 308 3.55 -15.35 -6.62
C HIS A 308 4.65 -16.32 -7.09
N LYS A 309 4.37 -17.64 -7.05
CA LYS A 309 5.33 -18.69 -7.40
C LYS A 309 5.74 -18.66 -8.87
N TYR A 310 4.80 -18.45 -9.78
CA TYR A 310 5.06 -18.61 -11.22
C TYR A 310 5.41 -17.30 -11.93
N ILE A 311 4.97 -16.16 -11.42
CA ILE A 311 5.17 -14.86 -12.08
C ILE A 311 6.05 -13.96 -11.23
N GLU A 312 5.68 -13.68 -9.98
CA GLU A 312 6.41 -12.72 -9.14
C GLU A 312 7.85 -13.16 -8.86
N GLU A 313 8.08 -14.40 -8.41
CA GLU A 313 9.43 -14.92 -8.14
C GLU A 313 10.30 -14.90 -9.41
N ARG A 314 9.72 -15.24 -10.58
CA ARG A 314 10.44 -15.20 -11.87
C ARG A 314 10.79 -13.77 -12.30
N CYS A 315 9.88 -12.82 -12.09
CA CYS A 315 10.15 -11.40 -12.31
C CYS A 315 11.30 -10.91 -11.42
N ALA A 316 11.35 -11.35 -10.16
CA ALA A 316 12.44 -11.03 -9.24
C ALA A 316 13.78 -11.62 -9.72
N THR A 317 13.81 -12.90 -10.12
CA THR A 317 15.02 -13.53 -10.67
C THR A 317 15.50 -12.83 -11.94
N LEU A 318 14.58 -12.42 -12.82
CA LEU A 318 14.94 -11.67 -14.02
C LEU A 318 15.56 -10.31 -13.67
N ALA A 319 15.02 -9.60 -12.67
CA ALA A 319 15.58 -8.34 -12.21
C ALA A 319 17.01 -8.50 -11.65
N GLU A 320 17.26 -9.58 -10.89
CA GLU A 320 18.59 -9.91 -10.35
C GLU A 320 19.57 -10.33 -11.45
N TRP A 321 19.10 -11.07 -12.45
CA TRP A 321 19.91 -11.42 -13.61
C TRP A 321 20.33 -10.17 -14.39
N VAL A 322 19.41 -9.25 -14.67
CA VAL A 322 19.72 -7.97 -15.34
C VAL A 322 20.76 -7.18 -14.54
N GLU A 323 20.58 -7.11 -13.22
CA GLU A 323 21.56 -6.44 -12.35
C GLU A 323 22.95 -7.04 -12.46
N SER A 324 23.07 -8.37 -12.40
CA SER A 324 24.36 -9.07 -12.50
C SER A 324 25.09 -8.84 -13.82
N LYS A 325 24.36 -8.41 -14.86
CA LYS A 325 24.92 -8.13 -16.19
C LYS A 325 25.24 -6.66 -16.42
N VAL A 326 24.59 -5.76 -15.68
CA VAL A 326 24.66 -4.30 -15.93
C VAL A 326 25.48 -3.56 -14.88
N LEU A 327 25.44 -3.99 -13.61
CA LEU A 327 26.22 -3.35 -12.56
C LEU A 327 27.63 -3.95 -12.46
N ALA A 328 28.61 -3.06 -12.25
CA ALA A 328 30.03 -3.39 -12.10
C ALA A 328 30.40 -3.83 -10.67
#